data_AF-A0A655FWE8-F1
#
_entry.id   AF-A0A655FWE8-F1
#
_cell.length_a   1.000
_cell.length_b   1.000
_cell.length_c   1.000
_cell.angle_alpha   90.00
_cell.angle_beta   90.00
_cell.angle_gamma   90.00
#
_symmetry.space_group_name_H-M   'P 1'
#
loop_
_entity.id
_entity.type
_entity.pdbx_description
1 polymer ?
#
loop_
_entity_poly.entity_id
_entity_poly.type
_entity_poly.pdbx_seq_one_letter_code
_entity_poly.pdbx_strand_id
1 'polypeptide(L)'
;MLTRLPRDLRLAPMDAARLLTERFAAPLLLSSRTTEHLPRVLAQFEITGGAVYDALVALAAAEHRAELATRDARAKDTYEKIGVHVVVAA
;
A
#
# COMPACT_ATOMS: atom_id res chain seq x y z
N MET A 1 9.49 -6.92 2.08
CA MET A 1 9.24 -7.31 0.68
C MET A 1 9.66 -8.77 0.49
N LEU A 2 8.70 -9.68 0.22
CA LEU A 2 8.89 -11.15 0.25
C LEU A 2 10.05 -11.66 -0.63
N THR A 3 10.22 -11.06 -1.80
CA THR A 3 11.26 -11.40 -2.78
C THR A 3 12.63 -10.78 -2.47
N ARG A 4 12.75 -9.96 -1.41
CA ARG A 4 13.99 -9.30 -0.97
C ARG A 4 14.38 -9.64 0.46
N LEU A 5 13.73 -10.63 1.08
CA LEU A 5 14.11 -11.12 2.41
C LEU A 5 15.55 -11.68 2.41
N PRO A 6 16.17 -11.85 3.60
CA PRO A 6 17.42 -12.60 3.75
C PRO A 6 17.32 -14.00 3.14
N ARG A 7 18.46 -14.56 2.72
CA ARG A 7 18.52 -15.68 1.76
C ARG A 7 17.56 -16.83 2.06
N ASP A 8 17.56 -17.31 3.29
CA ASP A 8 16.79 -18.50 3.68
C ASP A 8 15.27 -18.22 3.83
N LEU A 9 14.88 -16.95 3.81
CA LEU A 9 13.49 -16.48 3.90
C LEU A 9 12.98 -15.89 2.58
N ARG A 10 13.83 -15.75 1.57
CA ARG A 10 13.49 -15.12 0.29
C ARG A 10 12.62 -16.04 -0.53
N LEU A 11 11.43 -15.56 -0.90
CA LEU A 11 10.55 -16.27 -1.81
C LEU A 11 10.95 -16.05 -3.28
N ALA A 12 10.84 -17.09 -4.10
CA ALA A 12 10.83 -16.94 -5.55
C ALA A 12 9.61 -16.10 -5.98
N PRO A 13 9.69 -15.33 -7.08
CA PRO A 13 8.58 -14.48 -7.52
C PRO A 13 7.26 -15.24 -7.73
N MET A 14 7.32 -16.46 -8.27
CA MET A 14 6.13 -17.29 -8.50
C MET A 14 5.50 -17.74 -7.18
N ASP A 15 6.30 -18.13 -6.19
CA ASP A 15 5.81 -18.51 -4.87
C ASP A 15 5.22 -17.32 -4.11
N ALA A 16 5.81 -16.13 -4.25
CA ALA A 16 5.25 -14.91 -3.68
C ALA A 16 3.88 -14.59 -4.29
N ALA A 17 3.72 -14.70 -5.61
CA ALA A 17 2.43 -14.50 -6.28
C ALA A 17 1.39 -15.51 -5.79
N ARG A 18 1.75 -16.79 -5.76
CA ARG A 18 0.87 -17.87 -5.25
C ARG A 18 0.44 -17.62 -3.81
N LEU A 19 1.37 -17.28 -2.92
CA LEU A 19 1.08 -16.98 -1.52
C LEU A 19 0.13 -15.78 -1.38
N LEU A 20 0.32 -14.72 -2.15
CA LEU A 20 -0.55 -13.55 -2.12
C LEU A 20 -1.98 -13.91 -2.58
N THR A 21 -2.13 -14.68 -3.65
CA THR A 21 -3.43 -15.12 -4.16
C THR A 21 -4.14 -16.10 -3.21
N GLU A 22 -3.41 -16.98 -2.52
CA GLU A 22 -3.98 -17.99 -1.63
C GLU A 22 -4.31 -17.48 -0.22
N ARG A 23 -3.70 -16.37 0.23
CA ARG A 23 -3.81 -15.90 1.62
C ARG A 23 -4.61 -14.62 1.80
N PHE A 24 -4.83 -13.86 0.74
CA PHE A 24 -5.55 -12.58 0.80
C PHE A 24 -6.83 -12.63 -0.02
N ALA A 25 -7.81 -11.82 0.40
CA ALA A 25 -9.01 -11.58 -0.40
C ALA A 25 -8.66 -10.83 -1.70
N ALA A 26 -9.67 -10.64 -2.56
CA ALA A 26 -9.51 -9.84 -3.77
C ALA A 26 -8.94 -8.44 -3.42
N PRO A 27 -8.02 -7.91 -4.25
CA PRO A 27 -7.36 -6.64 -3.96
C PRO A 27 -8.36 -5.49 -4.00
N LEU A 28 -8.17 -4.52 -3.10
CA LEU A 28 -8.84 -3.22 -3.18
C LEU A 28 -8.14 -2.40 -4.25
N LEU A 29 -8.82 -2.20 -5.38
CA LEU A 29 -8.28 -1.44 -6.51
C LEU A 29 -8.61 0.04 -6.34
N LEU A 30 -7.62 0.89 -6.62
CA LEU A 30 -7.85 2.32 -6.77
C LEU A 30 -8.72 2.58 -7.99
N SER A 31 -9.71 3.45 -7.86
CA SER A 31 -10.62 3.78 -8.96
C SER A 31 -9.87 4.37 -10.17
N SER A 32 -10.39 4.11 -11.37
CA SER A 32 -9.85 4.70 -12.61
C SER A 32 -9.86 6.22 -12.55
N ARG A 33 -10.91 6.81 -11.97
CA ARG A 33 -11.04 8.26 -11.79
C ARG A 33 -9.89 8.84 -10.98
N THR A 34 -9.56 8.26 -9.82
CA THR A 34 -8.45 8.74 -8.99
C THR A 34 -7.11 8.45 -9.64
N THR A 35 -6.97 7.31 -10.32
CA THR A 35 -5.77 6.96 -11.09
C THR A 35 -5.47 7.97 -12.20
N GLU A 36 -6.48 8.40 -12.95
CA GLU A 36 -6.35 9.41 -14.01
C GLU A 36 -5.90 10.78 -13.48
N HIS A 37 -6.31 11.13 -12.26
CA HIS A 37 -6.00 12.42 -11.62
C HIS A 37 -4.84 12.33 -10.62
N LEU A 38 -4.13 11.20 -10.59
CA LEU A 38 -3.20 10.86 -9.52
C LEU A 38 -2.13 11.93 -9.25
N PRO A 39 -1.45 12.53 -10.26
CA PRO A 39 -0.47 13.58 -9.99
C PRO A 39 -1.07 14.79 -9.23
N ARG A 40 -2.31 15.17 -9.55
CA ARG A 40 -3.02 16.26 -8.88
C ARG A 40 -3.41 15.88 -7.46
N VAL A 41 -3.90 14.65 -7.26
CA VAL A 41 -4.25 14.12 -5.93
C VAL A 41 -3.01 14.08 -5.04
N LEU A 42 -1.90 13.52 -5.51
CA LEU A 42 -0.65 13.47 -4.74
C LEU A 42 -0.11 14.86 -4.40
N ALA A 43 -0.25 15.82 -5.31
CA ALA A 43 0.13 17.22 -5.06
C ALA A 43 -0.71 17.86 -3.94
N GLN A 44 -2.00 17.53 -3.83
CA GLN A 44 -2.87 18.03 -2.74
C GLN A 44 -2.42 17.55 -1.35
N PHE A 45 -1.76 16.40 -1.28
CA PHE A 45 -1.20 15.85 -0.04
C PHE A 45 0.30 16.16 0.15
N GLU A 46 0.90 16.94 -0.76
CA GLU A 46 2.34 17.23 -0.78
C GLU A 46 3.22 15.97 -0.80
N ILE A 47 2.76 14.91 -1.46
CA ILE A 47 3.45 13.62 -1.54
C ILE A 47 4.26 13.55 -2.83
N THR A 48 5.55 13.23 -2.70
CA THR A 48 6.47 13.05 -3.82
C THR A 48 7.45 11.90 -3.58
N GLY A 49 8.16 11.48 -4.63
CA GLY A 49 9.28 10.53 -4.52
C GLY A 49 8.91 9.16 -3.94
N GLY A 50 9.69 8.70 -2.96
CA GLY A 50 9.56 7.35 -2.39
C GLY A 50 8.24 7.06 -1.69
N ALA A 51 7.52 8.09 -1.25
CA ALA A 51 6.23 7.95 -0.55
C ALA A 51 5.03 7.72 -1.50
N VAL A 52 5.23 7.85 -2.81
CA VAL A 52 4.14 7.72 -3.80
C VAL A 52 3.48 6.34 -3.71
N TYR A 53 4.24 5.26 -3.61
CA TYR A 53 3.66 3.92 -3.54
C TYR A 53 2.78 3.73 -2.30
N ASP A 54 3.26 4.20 -1.15
CA ASP A 54 2.49 4.19 0.10
C ASP A 54 1.20 5.00 -0.03
N ALA A 55 1.25 6.15 -0.69
CA ALA A 55 0.07 6.96 -0.96
C ALA A 55 -0.95 6.24 -1.84
N LEU A 56 -0.53 5.46 -2.84
CA LEU A 56 -1.46 4.66 -3.66
C LEU A 56 -2.18 3.61 -2.81
N VAL A 57 -1.47 2.94 -1.92
CA VAL A 57 -2.04 1.94 -1.01
C VAL A 57 -3.04 2.61 -0.07
N ALA A 58 -2.70 3.76 0.53
CA ALA A 58 -3.61 4.50 1.39
C ALA A 58 -4.83 5.07 0.64
N LEU A 59 -4.67 5.59 -0.58
CA LEU A 59 -5.79 6.06 -1.38
C LEU A 59 -6.77 4.93 -1.70
N ALA A 60 -6.28 3.74 -2.04
CA ALA A 60 -7.13 2.57 -2.25
C ALA A 60 -7.86 2.17 -0.95
N ALA A 61 -7.17 2.13 0.19
CA ALA A 61 -7.83 1.86 1.46
C ALA A 61 -8.90 2.92 1.81
N ALA A 62 -8.62 4.21 1.55
CA ALA A 62 -9.55 5.32 1.80
C ALA A 62 -10.82 5.22 0.94
N GLU A 63 -10.69 4.97 -0.37
CA GLU A 63 -11.83 4.82 -1.28
C GLU A 63 -12.77 3.68 -0.88
N HIS A 64 -12.19 2.59 -0.35
CA HIS A 64 -12.93 1.41 0.09
C HIS A 64 -13.31 1.45 1.58
N ARG A 65 -12.98 2.53 2.30
CA ARG A 65 -13.21 2.68 3.76
C ARG A 65 -12.64 1.53 4.58
N ALA A 66 -11.49 1.01 4.16
CA ALA A 66 -10.79 -0.06 4.84
C ALA A 66 -9.78 0.49 5.85
N GLU A 67 -9.57 -0.22 6.95
CA GLU A 67 -8.41 0.01 7.82
C GLU A 67 -7.14 -0.47 7.12
N LEU A 68 -6.05 0.29 7.26
CA LEU A 68 -4.76 -0.04 6.66
C LEU A 68 -3.82 -0.57 7.74
N ALA A 69 -3.60 -1.88 7.74
CA ALA A 69 -2.61 -2.52 8.59
C ALA A 69 -1.22 -2.45 7.94
N THR A 70 -0.20 -2.01 8.70
CA THR A 70 1.18 -1.93 8.21
C THR A 70 2.19 -2.44 9.24
N ARG A 71 3.26 -3.08 8.75
CA ARG A 71 4.47 -3.36 9.54
C ARG A 71 5.61 -2.37 9.26
N ASP A 72 5.43 -1.46 8.31
CA ASP A 72 6.38 -0.39 8.02
C ASP A 72 5.95 0.88 8.76
N ALA A 73 6.50 1.09 9.96
CA ALA A 73 6.21 2.28 10.76
C ALA A 73 6.62 3.58 10.07
N ARG A 74 7.55 3.54 9.09
CA ARG A 74 8.02 4.73 8.36
C ARG A 74 6.97 5.26 7.39
N ALA A 75 6.08 4.40 6.90
CA ALA A 75 5.02 4.77 5.97
C ALA A 75 3.77 5.33 6.67
N LYS A 76 3.70 5.21 8.00
CA LYS A 76 2.57 5.67 8.82
C LYS A 76 2.20 7.12 8.54
N ASP A 77 3.19 8.01 8.50
CA ASP A 77 2.96 9.44 8.26
C ASP A 77 2.28 9.69 6.90
N THR A 78 2.67 8.93 5.86
CA THR A 78 2.04 9.01 4.53
C THR A 78 0.58 8.57 4.59
N TYR A 79 0.30 7.46 5.28
CA TYR A 79 -1.06 6.93 5.40
C TYR A 79 -1.97 7.88 6.20
N GLU A 80 -1.48 8.42 7.31
CA GLU A 80 -2.21 9.40 8.13
C GLU A 80 -2.47 10.71 7.38
N LYS A 81 -1.53 11.17 6.54
CA LYS A 81 -1.75 12.34 5.65
C LYS A 81 -2.92 12.15 4.69
N ILE A 82 -3.10 10.94 4.16
CA ILE A 82 -4.25 10.61 3.31
C ILE A 82 -5.56 10.52 4.12
N GLY A 83 -5.46 10.29 5.44
CA GLY A 83 -6.60 10.22 6.35
C GLY A 83 -7.19 8.82 6.53
N VAL A 84 -6.44 7.76 6.23
CA VAL A 84 -6.88 6.39 6.54
C VAL A 84 -6.66 6.05 8.00
N HIS A 85 -7.49 5.16 8.55
CA HIS A 85 -7.24 4.57 9.87
C HIS A 85 -6.10 3.55 9.75
N VAL A 86 -4.98 3.81 10.43
CA VAL A 86 -3.77 2.99 10.35
C VAL A 86 -3.63 2.12 11.58
N VAL A 87 -3.40 0.83 11.36
CA VAL A 87 -3.06 -0.12 12.42
C VAL A 87 -1.62 -0.57 12.23
N VAL A 88 -0.73 -0.24 13.18
CA VAL A 88 0.65 -0.73 13.14
C VAL A 88 0.67 -2.14 13.74
N ALA A 89 0.99 -3.14 12.92
CA ALA A 89 1.07 -4.52 13.34
C ALA A 89 2.43 -4.81 14.01
N ALA A 90 2.38 -5.31 15.24
CA ALA A 90 3.54 -5.73 16.05
C ALA A 90 4.28 -6.91 15.44
#